data_AF-X8BGH0-F1
#
_entry.id   AF-X8BGH0-F1
#
_cell.length_a   1.000
_cell.length_b   1.000
_cell.length_c   1.000
_cell.angle_alpha   90.00
_cell.angle_beta   90.00
_cell.angle_gamma   90.00
#
_symmetry.space_group_name_H-M   'P 1'
#
loop_
_entity.id
_entity.type
_entity.pdbx_description
1 polymer ?
#
loop_
_entity_poly.entity_id
_entity_poly.type
_entity_poly.pdbx_seq_one_letter_code
_entity_poly.pdbx_strand_id
1 'polypeptide(L)'
;MATSKVERLTNLVIALLSTRGYITAEKIRSTVAGYSDSPSDEAFSRMFERDKSELRDLGIPLETGRVSALDPPRGIASTGTPTRFPGRVDP
;
A
#
# COMPACT_ATOMS: atom_id res chain seq x y z
N MET A 1 -3.88 -4.57 28.08
CA MET A 1 -4.55 -5.86 27.79
C MET A 1 -4.01 -6.34 26.45
N ALA A 2 -3.67 -7.63 26.31
CA ALA A 2 -3.27 -8.13 25.01
C ALA A 2 -4.51 -8.19 24.09
N THR A 3 -4.52 -7.41 23.01
CA THR A 3 -5.55 -7.52 21.97
C THR A 3 -5.60 -8.94 21.45
N SER A 4 -6.80 -9.50 21.40
CA SER A 4 -6.97 -10.88 20.91
C SER A 4 -6.60 -10.96 19.43
N LYS A 5 -6.19 -12.15 18.99
CA LYS A 5 -5.84 -12.40 17.58
C LYS A 5 -6.99 -12.01 16.63
N VAL A 6 -8.22 -12.40 16.97
CA VAL A 6 -9.42 -12.10 16.15
C VAL A 6 -9.69 -10.60 16.05
N GLU A 7 -9.55 -9.90 17.18
CA GLU A 7 -9.72 -8.44 17.23
C GLU A 7 -8.69 -7.74 16.35
N ARG A 8 -7.42 -8.17 16.40
CA ARG A 8 -6.36 -7.62 15.54
C ARG A 8 -6.64 -7.83 14.05
N LEU A 9 -7.09 -9.02 13.66
CA LEU A 9 -7.47 -9.31 12.26
C LEU A 9 -8.65 -8.44 11.81
N THR A 10 -9.65 -8.28 12.67
CA THR A 10 -10.83 -7.44 12.40
C THR A 10 -10.43 -5.97 12.23
N ASN A 11 -9.59 -5.46 13.13
CA ASN A 11 -9.07 -4.10 13.07
C ASN A 11 -8.22 -3.86 11.81
N LEU A 12 -7.43 -4.85 11.40
CA LEU A 12 -6.67 -4.78 10.15
C LEU A 12 -7.60 -4.69 8.94
N VAL A 13 -8.64 -5.53 8.86
CA VAL A 13 -9.62 -5.48 7.78
C VAL A 13 -10.35 -4.13 7.74
N ILE A 14 -10.77 -3.61 8.89
CA ILE A 14 -11.40 -2.28 8.98
C ILE A 14 -10.46 -1.19 8.46
N ALA A 15 -9.18 -1.23 8.84
CA ALA A 15 -8.20 -0.24 8.38
C ALA A 15 -7.98 -0.31 6.86
N LEU A 16 -7.95 -1.51 6.29
CA LEU A 16 -7.82 -1.72 4.84
C LEU A 16 -9.07 -1.24 4.07
N LEU A 17 -10.28 -1.52 4.57
CA LEU A 17 -11.53 -1.08 3.94
C LEU A 17 -11.79 0.43 4.08
N SER A 18 -11.31 1.04 5.16
CA SER A 18 -11.44 2.48 5.40
C SER A 18 -10.55 3.31 4.46
N THR A 19 -9.47 2.72 3.93
CA THR A 19 -8.54 3.41 3.05
C THR A 19 -8.93 3.21 1.58
N ARG A 20 -9.07 4.30 0.82
CA ARG A 20 -9.43 4.24 -0.62
C ARG A 20 -8.26 3.85 -1.55
N GLY A 21 -7.20 3.23 -1.03
CA GLY A 21 -5.99 2.92 -1.77
C GLY A 21 -4.94 2.21 -0.90
N TYR A 22 -3.71 2.12 -1.40
CA TYR A 22 -2.61 1.49 -0.67
C TYR A 22 -2.31 2.23 0.65
N ILE A 23 -2.17 1.47 1.72
CA ILE A 23 -1.76 1.96 3.04
C ILE A 23 -0.37 1.39 3.37
N THR A 24 0.51 2.23 3.93
CA THR A 24 1.86 1.81 4.30
C THR A 24 1.86 0.98 5.58
N ALA A 25 2.87 0.12 5.74
CA ALA A 25 3.00 -0.73 6.92
C ALA A 25 3.15 0.09 8.23
N GLU A 26 3.86 1.21 8.19
CA GLU A 26 3.97 2.14 9.32
C GLU A 26 2.62 2.75 9.70
N LYS A 27 1.81 3.12 8.70
CA LYS A 27 0.47 3.64 8.96
C LYS A 27 -0.41 2.55 9.59
N ILE A 28 -0.39 1.32 9.06
CA ILE A 28 -1.07 0.18 9.67
C ILE A 28 -0.65 -0.01 11.13
N ARG A 29 0.66 0.02 11.41
CA ARG A 29 1.18 -0.16 12.77
C ARG A 29 0.65 0.88 13.75
N SER A 30 0.54 2.14 13.30
CA SER A 30 0.05 3.24 14.14
C SER A 30 -1.48 3.29 14.26
N THR A 31 -2.24 2.77 13.29
CA THR A 31 -3.70 2.86 13.27
C THR A 31 -4.41 1.61 13.79
N VAL A 32 -3.79 0.43 13.69
CA VAL A 32 -4.40 -0.84 14.06
C VAL A 32 -4.02 -1.20 15.50
N ALA A 33 -5.04 -1.25 16.37
CA ALA A 33 -4.87 -1.70 17.74
C ALA A 33 -4.34 -3.14 17.77
N GLY A 34 -3.26 -3.35 18.52
CA GLY A 34 -2.52 -4.61 18.60
C GLY A 34 -1.24 -4.66 17.77
N TYR A 35 -1.02 -3.72 16.84
CA TYR A 35 0.28 -3.53 16.19
C TYR A 35 1.11 -2.41 16.80
N SER A 36 0.45 -1.38 17.35
CA SER A 36 1.09 -0.26 18.07
C SER A 36 2.03 -0.74 19.18
N ASP A 37 1.64 -1.83 19.85
CA ASP A 37 2.33 -2.34 21.04
C ASP A 37 3.50 -3.26 20.69
N SER A 38 3.77 -3.47 19.39
CA SER A 38 4.90 -4.29 18.94
C SER A 38 6.22 -3.62 19.31
N PRO A 39 7.13 -4.30 20.03
CA PRO A 39 8.35 -3.69 20.57
C PRO A 39 9.39 -3.36 19.51
N SER A 40 9.30 -3.95 18.32
CA SER A 40 10.21 -3.70 17.20
C SER A 40 9.51 -3.87 15.86
N ASP A 41 10.11 -3.28 14.81
CA ASP A 41 9.64 -3.37 13.42
C ASP A 41 9.68 -4.82 12.91
N GLU A 42 10.66 -5.60 13.36
CA GLU A 42 10.80 -7.00 13.00
C GLU A 42 9.70 -7.87 13.64
N ALA A 43 9.35 -7.59 14.90
CA ALA A 43 8.24 -8.27 15.59
C ALA A 43 6.90 -7.94 14.93
N PHE A 44 6.69 -6.66 14.60
CA PHE A 44 5.54 -6.21 13.83
C PHE A 44 5.48 -6.89 12.47
N SER A 45 6.57 -6.89 11.70
CA SER A 45 6.62 -7.47 10.35
C SER A 45 6.26 -8.95 10.35
N ARG A 46 6.82 -9.73 11.29
CA ARG A 46 6.49 -11.15 11.44
C ARG A 46 5.00 -11.37 11.77
N MET A 47 4.46 -10.57 12.67
CA MET A 47 3.05 -10.68 13.07
C MET A 47 2.12 -10.25 11.93
N PHE A 48 2.45 -9.18 11.22
CA PHE A 48 1.71 -8.65 10.08
C PHE A 48 1.71 -9.64 8.91
N GLU A 49 2.85 -10.25 8.56
CA GLU A 49 2.91 -11.30 7.53
C GLU A 49 2.01 -12.49 7.85
N ARG A 50 2.04 -12.95 9.11
CA ARG A 50 1.17 -14.04 9.55
C ARG A 50 -0.30 -13.67 9.42
N ASP A 51 -0.69 -12.50 9.93
CA ASP A 51 -2.07 -12.04 9.90
C ASP A 51 -2.58 -11.86 8.46
N LYS A 52 -1.72 -11.42 7.52
CA LYS A 52 -2.05 -11.43 6.09
C LYS A 52 -2.32 -12.83 5.54
N SER A 53 -1.50 -13.81 5.91
CA SER A 53 -1.73 -15.20 5.50
C SER A 53 -3.10 -15.68 5.96
N GLU A 54 -3.45 -15.40 7.22
CA GLU A 54 -4.72 -15.84 7.78
C GLU A 54 -5.92 -15.18 7.11
N LEU A 55 -5.83 -13.89 6.79
CA LEU A 55 -6.89 -13.20 6.04
C LEU A 55 -7.07 -13.82 4.64
N ARG A 56 -5.97 -14.25 3.99
CA ARG A 56 -6.05 -14.97 2.71
C ARG A 56 -6.69 -16.34 2.86
N ASP A 57 -6.38 -17.07 3.93
CA ASP A 57 -6.99 -18.37 4.22
C ASP A 57 -8.50 -18.24 4.48
N LEU A 58 -8.94 -17.10 5.02
CA LEU A 58 -10.36 -16.75 5.18
C LEU A 58 -11.03 -16.28 3.88
N GLY A 59 -10.29 -16.20 2.77
CA GLY A 59 -10.81 -15.78 1.46
C GLY A 59 -10.81 -14.27 1.23
N ILE A 60 -10.13 -13.48 2.07
CA ILE A 60 -10.00 -12.03 1.86
C ILE A 60 -8.80 -11.78 0.93
N PRO A 61 -9.03 -11.26 -0.30
CA PRO A 61 -7.95 -10.99 -1.24
C PRO A 61 -7.12 -9.80 -0.77
N LEU A 62 -5.94 -10.09 -0.23
CA LEU A 62 -4.98 -9.05 0.17
C LEU A 62 -3.92 -8.84 -0.91
N GLU A 63 -4.00 -7.69 -1.57
CA GLU A 63 -2.96 -7.21 -2.47
C GLU A 63 -1.92 -6.40 -1.71
N THR A 64 -0.71 -6.95 -1.62
CA THR A 64 0.45 -6.22 -1.11
C THR A 64 1.25 -5.67 -2.27
N GLY A 65 0.99 -4.42 -2.64
CA GLY A 65 1.91 -3.65 -3.46
C GLY A 65 3.09 -3.22 -2.59
N ARG A 66 4.32 -3.47 -3.03
CA ARG A 66 5.44 -2.65 -2.53
C ARG A 66 5.12 -1.23 -2.99
N VAL A 67 4.85 -0.32 -2.07
CA VAL A 67 5.00 1.12 -2.35
C VAL A 67 6.50 1.30 -2.49
N SER A 68 7.04 0.97 -3.67
CA SER A 68 8.45 1.16 -3.98
C SER A 68 8.75 2.63 -3.67
N ALA A 69 9.71 2.89 -2.80
CA ALA A 69 10.26 4.21 -2.51
C ALA A 69 11.00 4.85 -3.73
N LEU A 70 10.67 4.38 -4.94
CA LEU A 70 11.36 4.59 -6.20
C LEU A 70 10.38 4.95 -7.32
N ASP A 71 9.15 5.36 -7.02
CA ASP A 71 8.29 5.97 -8.05
C ASP A 71 8.48 7.50 -7.99
N PRO A 72 9.39 8.10 -8.79
CA PRO A 72 9.30 9.53 -9.04
C PRO A 72 7.97 9.78 -9.76
N PRO A 73 7.26 10.89 -9.46
CA PRO A 73 5.97 11.18 -10.07
C PRO A 73 6.13 11.32 -11.58
N ARG A 74 5.88 10.24 -12.32
CA ARG A 74 5.84 10.26 -13.77
C ARG A 74 4.47 10.77 -14.19
N GLY A 75 4.41 12.09 -14.40
CA GLY A 75 3.33 12.70 -15.16
C GLY A 75 3.22 12.05 -16.53
N ILE A 76 2.00 11.65 -16.90
CA ILE A 76 1.67 11.20 -18.24
C ILE A 76 1.32 12.41 -19.11
N ALA A 77 2.32 13.00 -19.77
CA ALA A 77 2.06 13.84 -20.94
C ALA A 77 1.84 12.90 -22.13
N SER A 78 0.60 12.81 -22.62
CA SER A 78 0.28 12.02 -23.81
C SER A 78 1.10 12.54 -24.99
N THR A 79 1.97 11.67 -25.50
CA THR A 79 2.74 11.83 -26.72
C THR A 79 1.82 12.16 -27.89
N GLY A 80 1.88 13.40 -28.37
CA GLY A 80 1.25 13.84 -29.60
C GLY A 80 2.30 14.38 -30.55
N THR A 81 3.16 13.52 -31.10
CA THR A 81 3.83 13.84 -32.36
C THR A 81 2.84 13.62 -33.49
N PRO A 82 2.72 14.60 -34.39
CA PRO A 82 2.78 14.23 -35.78
C PRO A 82 3.84 15.06 -36.49
N THR A 83 4.84 14.34 -36.98
CA THR A 83 5.81 14.75 -38.00
C THR A 83 5.13 15.47 -39.16
N ARG A 84 5.54 16.73 -39.45
CA ARG A 84 5.41 17.33 -40.80
C ARG A 84 6.40 18.50 -40.99
N PHE A 85 7.56 18.21 -41.58
CA PHE A 85 8.22 19.17 -42.48
C PHE A 85 7.42 19.15 -43.80
N PRO A 86 7.15 20.29 -44.49
CA PRO A 86 8.22 21.07 -45.13
C PRO A 86 7.98 22.59 -45.28
N GLY A 87 9.05 23.36 -45.55
CA GLY A 87 9.00 24.61 -46.34
C GLY A 87 9.36 25.92 -45.63
N ARG A 88 10.58 26.42 -45.91
CA ARG A 88 10.93 27.75 -46.49
C ARG A 88 9.94 28.91 -46.18
N VAL A 89 10.31 30.09 -45.70
CA VAL A 89 11.31 31.08 -46.17
C VAL A 89 11.52 32.11 -45.06
N ASP A 90 12.76 32.57 -44.88
CA ASP A 90 13.11 33.70 -44.02
C ASP A 90 12.57 35.03 -44.62
N PRO A 91 12.12 35.99 -43.79
CA PRO A 91 12.14 37.41 -44.12
C PRO A 91 13.45 38.09 -43.70
#